data_AF-A0A267MKT3-F1
#
_entry.id   AF-A0A267MKT3-F1
#
_cell.length_a   1.000
_cell.length_b   1.000
_cell.length_c   1.000
_cell.angle_alpha   90.00
_cell.angle_beta   90.00
_cell.angle_gamma   90.00
#
_symmetry.space_group_name_H-M   'P 1'
#
loop_
_entity.id
_entity.type
_entity.pdbx_description
1 polymer ?
#
loop_
_entity_poly.entity_id
_entity_poly.type
_entity_poly.pdbx_seq_one_letter_code
_entity_poly.pdbx_strand_id
1 'polypeptide(L)'
;MAKESKFFNKVKDNEFYKKWLKTPYTYITGAVLLSLFQIVTLATTQNPWGVSGVFANWGAWIYEGLGGSVDKWYYFSSRGAQATLDAGFLNHPGTMRNLGIIFGALLATLMASQFKIKKIKNKKQIVAAVVGGTLMGYGSRIAFGCNIGALFSGVASLSLSGWVFACAMFVGAVIGSKLLVKYFM
;
A
#
# COMPACT_ATOMS: atom_id res chain seq x y z
N MET A 1 21.20 11.63 -32.94
CA MET A 1 19.77 11.95 -32.69
C MET A 1 18.77 11.15 -33.54
N ALA A 2 18.92 10.96 -34.86
CA ALA A 2 17.92 10.24 -35.68
C ALA A 2 17.79 8.71 -35.43
N LYS A 3 18.80 8.07 -34.84
CA LYS A 3 18.83 6.62 -34.60
C LYS A 3 18.10 6.20 -33.32
N GLU A 4 18.09 7.07 -32.31
CA GLU A 4 17.36 6.85 -31.05
C GLU A 4 15.84 6.89 -31.27
N SER A 5 15.33 7.83 -32.08
CA SER A 5 13.88 7.93 -32.32
C SER A 5 13.31 6.70 -33.04
N LYS A 6 14.06 6.09 -33.96
CA LYS A 6 13.66 4.83 -34.62
C LYS A 6 13.61 3.65 -33.66
N PHE A 7 14.54 3.56 -32.71
CA PHE A 7 14.56 2.50 -31.70
C PHE A 7 13.34 2.58 -30.77
N PHE A 8 13.05 3.77 -30.22
CA PHE A 8 11.89 3.97 -29.35
C PHE A 8 10.56 3.75 -30.08
N ASN A 9 10.46 4.11 -31.36
CA ASN A 9 9.27 3.82 -32.17
C ASN A 9 9.09 2.31 -32.40
N LYS A 10 10.18 1.58 -32.69
CA LYS A 10 10.14 0.12 -32.86
C LYS A 10 9.76 -0.63 -31.58
N VAL A 11 10.18 -0.13 -30.41
CA VAL A 11 9.78 -0.68 -29.10
C VAL A 11 8.33 -0.37 -28.78
N LYS A 12 7.87 0.86 -29.05
CA LYS A 12 6.47 1.27 -28.85
C LYS A 12 5.49 0.46 -29.67
N ASP A 13 5.90 -0.02 -30.85
CA ASP A 13 5.06 -0.83 -31.74
C ASP A 13 5.13 -2.34 -31.51
N ASN A 14 6.02 -2.81 -30.64
CA ASN A 14 6.10 -4.22 -30.28
C ASN A 14 4.83 -4.66 -29.51
N GLU A 15 4.20 -5.73 -29.99
CA GLU A 15 2.98 -6.29 -29.42
C GLU A 15 3.17 -6.76 -27.96
N PHE A 16 4.36 -7.30 -27.64
CA PHE A 16 4.72 -7.69 -26.27
C PHE A 16 4.83 -6.49 -25.34
N TYR A 17 5.42 -5.39 -25.81
CA TYR A 17 5.52 -4.14 -25.04
C TYR A 17 4.13 -3.57 -24.74
N LYS A 18 3.25 -3.55 -25.76
CA LYS A 18 1.86 -3.11 -25.59
C LYS A 18 1.11 -4.00 -24.59
N LYS A 19 1.22 -5.32 -24.72
CA LYS A 19 0.49 -6.31 -23.90
C LYS A 19 0.94 -6.36 -22.44
N TRP A 20 2.25 -6.24 -22.18
CA TRP A 20 2.80 -6.36 -20.82
C TRP A 20 2.91 -5.04 -20.07
N LEU A 21 3.24 -3.94 -20.76
CA LEU A 21 3.60 -2.69 -20.09
C LEU A 21 2.61 -1.55 -20.33
N LYS A 22 1.77 -1.63 -21.37
CA LYS A 22 0.86 -0.54 -21.73
C LYS A 22 -0.60 -0.85 -21.44
N THR A 23 -1.05 -2.08 -21.70
CA THR A 23 -2.44 -2.49 -21.45
C THR A 23 -2.63 -3.00 -20.03
N PRO A 24 -3.76 -2.68 -19.37
CA PRO A 24 -4.07 -3.26 -18.07
C PRO A 24 -4.25 -4.77 -18.19
N TYR A 25 -3.66 -5.52 -17.27
CA TYR A 25 -3.86 -6.96 -17.18
C TYR A 25 -5.31 -7.30 -16.81
N THR A 26 -5.73 -8.52 -17.14
CA THR A 26 -7.03 -9.03 -16.69
C THR A 26 -7.05 -9.20 -15.18
N TYR A 27 -8.24 -9.13 -14.59
CA TYR A 27 -8.42 -9.33 -13.15
C TYR A 27 -7.88 -10.67 -12.67
N ILE A 28 -7.98 -11.72 -13.49
CA ILE A 28 -7.47 -13.06 -13.17
C ILE A 28 -5.96 -13.05 -13.09
N THR A 29 -5.27 -12.46 -14.07
CA THR A 29 -3.80 -12.36 -14.05
C THR A 29 -3.32 -11.57 -12.84
N GLY A 30 -3.99 -10.47 -12.50
CA GLY A 30 -3.69 -9.70 -11.28
C GLY A 30 -3.87 -10.52 -10.00
N ALA A 31 -4.98 -11.25 -9.88
CA ALA A 31 -5.27 -12.10 -8.73
C ALA A 31 -4.22 -13.22 -8.56
N VAL A 32 -3.85 -13.90 -9.66
CA VAL A 32 -2.83 -14.96 -9.64
C VAL A 32 -1.48 -14.40 -9.22
N LEU A 33 -1.04 -13.28 -9.80
CA LEU A 33 0.24 -12.66 -9.45
C LEU A 33 0.27 -12.20 -7.99
N LEU A 34 -0.79 -11.54 -7.50
CA LEU A 34 -0.87 -11.09 -6.11
C LEU A 34 -0.83 -12.28 -5.13
N SER A 35 -1.55 -13.36 -5.42
CA SER A 35 -1.52 -14.57 -4.61
C SER A 35 -0.14 -15.23 -4.60
N LEU A 36 0.53 -15.32 -5.76
CA LEU A 36 1.89 -15.83 -5.86
C LEU A 36 2.87 -14.98 -5.02
N PHE A 37 2.82 -13.66 -5.14
CA PHE A 37 3.67 -12.77 -4.35
C PHE A 37 3.41 -12.87 -2.86
N GLN A 38 2.16 -13.05 -2.45
CA GLN A 38 1.81 -13.27 -1.05
C GLN A 38 2.40 -14.59 -0.54
N ILE A 39 2.28 -15.68 -1.30
CA ILE A 39 2.85 -16.99 -0.93
C ILE A 39 4.37 -16.87 -0.77
N VAL A 40 5.05 -16.25 -1.74
CA VAL A 40 6.50 -16.02 -1.67
C VAL A 40 6.87 -15.16 -0.46
N THR A 41 6.09 -14.12 -0.19
CA THR A 41 6.30 -13.24 0.97
C THR A 41 6.15 -13.99 2.28
N LEU A 42 5.11 -14.82 2.40
CA LEU A 42 4.88 -15.63 3.59
C LEU A 42 5.99 -16.68 3.76
N ALA A 43 6.40 -17.35 2.68
CA ALA A 43 7.46 -18.35 2.71
C ALA A 43 8.83 -17.75 3.12
N THR A 44 9.14 -16.55 2.65
CA THR A 44 10.43 -15.89 2.91
C THR A 44 10.47 -15.14 4.24
N THR A 45 9.38 -14.49 4.64
CA THR A 45 9.35 -13.61 5.82
C THR A 45 8.63 -14.19 7.02
N GLN A 46 8.01 -15.37 6.87
CA GLN A 46 7.18 -16.06 7.88
C GLN A 46 6.03 -15.19 8.44
N ASN A 47 5.76 -14.05 7.79
CA ASN A 47 4.77 -13.07 8.18
C ASN A 47 3.94 -12.69 6.96
N PRO A 48 2.61 -12.52 7.13
CA PRO A 48 1.76 -12.06 6.05
C PRO A 48 2.12 -10.64 5.63
N TRP A 49 1.80 -10.29 4.39
CA TRP A 49 2.01 -8.93 3.89
C TRP A 49 1.16 -7.91 4.67
N GLY A 50 1.84 -6.90 5.23
CA GLY A 50 1.20 -5.78 5.91
C GLY A 50 1.87 -4.45 5.57
N VAL A 51 1.06 -3.42 5.37
CA VAL A 51 1.51 -2.07 4.98
C VAL A 51 1.33 -1.08 6.14
N SER A 52 0.20 -1.15 6.86
CA SER A 52 -0.12 -0.19 7.92
C SER A 52 0.91 -0.18 9.04
N GLY A 53 1.29 -1.34 9.58
CA GLY A 53 2.28 -1.46 10.66
C GLY A 53 3.58 -0.71 10.34
N VAL A 54 4.12 -0.93 9.15
CA VAL A 54 5.33 -0.28 8.63
C VAL A 54 5.20 1.25 8.65
N PHE A 55 4.06 1.81 8.25
CA PHE A 55 3.86 3.26 8.28
C PHE A 55 3.85 3.84 9.70
N ALA A 56 3.43 3.09 10.72
CA ALA A 56 3.59 3.55 12.10
C ALA A 56 5.06 3.57 12.51
N ASN A 57 5.83 2.56 12.12
CA ASN A 57 7.27 2.53 12.39
C ASN A 57 7.98 3.71 11.70
N TRP A 58 7.59 4.06 10.48
CA TRP A 58 8.10 5.26 9.78
C TRP A 58 7.79 6.53 10.56
N GLY A 59 6.56 6.66 11.07
CA GLY A 59 6.18 7.79 11.93
C GLY A 59 7.01 7.85 13.22
N ALA A 60 7.24 6.70 13.86
CA ALA A 60 8.07 6.62 15.06
C ALA A 60 9.53 7.03 14.79
N TRP A 61 10.16 6.46 13.75
CA TRP A 61 11.54 6.83 13.39
C TRP A 61 11.69 8.30 13.03
N ILE A 62 10.70 8.89 12.33
CA ILE A 62 10.71 10.34 12.05
C ILE A 62 10.63 11.14 13.35
N TYR A 63 9.76 10.72 14.29
CA TYR A 63 9.59 11.40 15.56
C TYR A 63 10.83 11.29 16.46
N GLU A 64 11.47 10.12 16.50
CA GLU A 64 12.75 9.90 17.18
C GLU A 64 13.88 10.73 16.57
N GLY A 65 13.92 10.81 15.23
CA GLY A 65 14.88 11.67 14.51
C GLY A 65 14.71 13.17 14.80
N LEU A 66 13.52 13.61 15.22
CA LEU A 66 13.25 14.98 15.65
C LEU A 66 13.54 15.21 17.14
N GLY A 67 14.08 14.21 17.84
CA GLY A 67 14.45 14.29 19.27
C GLY A 67 13.35 13.84 20.24
N GLY A 68 12.26 13.25 19.75
CA GLY A 68 11.23 12.62 20.59
C GLY A 68 11.61 11.20 21.01
N SER A 69 10.87 10.60 21.95
CA SER A 69 10.96 9.18 22.29
C SER A 69 9.57 8.54 22.24
N VAL A 70 9.45 7.40 21.57
CA VAL A 70 8.22 6.60 21.50
C VAL A 70 8.22 5.38 22.44
N ASP A 71 9.31 5.15 23.19
CA ASP A 71 9.52 3.94 24.01
C ASP A 71 8.40 3.69 25.01
N LYS A 72 7.83 4.78 25.54
CA LYS A 72 6.76 4.74 26.55
C LYS A 72 5.36 4.60 25.95
N TRP A 73 5.21 4.64 24.63
CA TRP A 73 3.90 4.50 24.00
C TRP A 73 3.46 3.04 24.02
N TYR A 74 2.21 2.79 24.41
CA TYR A 74 1.64 1.44 24.53
C TYR A 74 1.88 0.54 23.30
N TYR A 75 1.87 1.12 22.10
CA TYR A 75 2.11 0.38 20.86
C TYR A 75 3.58 -0.03 20.67
N PHE A 76 4.53 0.83 21.06
CA PHE A 76 5.97 0.61 20.89
C PHE A 76 6.66 0.05 22.14
N SER A 77 5.96 -0.03 23.27
CA SER A 77 6.51 -0.58 24.52
C SER A 77 6.68 -2.09 24.52
N SER A 78 6.21 -2.79 23.48
CA SER A 78 6.43 -4.23 23.35
C SER A 78 7.86 -4.55 22.91
N ARG A 79 8.46 -5.62 23.44
CA ARG A 79 9.83 -6.03 23.12
C ARG A 79 10.07 -6.24 21.62
N GLY A 80 9.06 -6.73 20.90
CA GLY A 80 9.13 -6.89 19.44
C GLY A 80 9.08 -5.57 18.67
N ALA A 81 8.31 -4.59 19.16
CA ALA A 81 8.26 -3.26 18.55
C ALA A 81 9.56 -2.47 18.80
N GLN A 82 10.14 -2.54 20.01
CA GLN A 82 11.43 -1.92 20.30
C GLN A 82 12.56 -2.52 19.46
N ALA A 83 12.65 -3.85 19.37
CA ALA A 83 13.62 -4.50 18.50
C ALA A 83 13.45 -4.09 17.02
N THR A 84 12.22 -3.79 16.59
CA THR A 84 11.96 -3.28 15.24
C THR A 84 12.46 -1.84 15.08
N LEU A 85 12.29 -0.98 16.09
CA LEU A 85 12.80 0.38 16.07
C LEU A 85 14.33 0.41 16.05
N ASP A 86 14.96 -0.41 16.91
CA ASP A 86 16.42 -0.54 17.05
C ASP A 86 17.10 -1.08 15.78
N ALA A 87 16.45 -2.01 15.07
CA ALA A 87 16.98 -2.57 13.82
C ALA A 87 17.15 -1.51 12.73
N GLY A 88 16.41 -0.40 12.82
CA GLY A 88 16.48 0.74 11.92
C GLY A 88 15.70 0.58 10.61
N PHE A 89 15.53 1.71 9.92
CA PHE A 89 14.64 1.84 8.76
C PHE A 89 14.93 0.86 7.62
N LEU A 90 16.19 0.74 7.21
CA LEU A 90 16.60 -0.04 6.02
C LEU A 90 16.66 -1.55 6.27
N ASN A 91 16.89 -1.98 7.52
CA ASN A 91 16.96 -3.41 7.86
C ASN A 91 15.57 -4.03 8.07
N HIS A 92 14.51 -3.22 8.06
CA HIS A 92 13.16 -3.72 8.27
C HIS A 92 12.55 -4.29 6.97
N PRO A 93 12.23 -5.60 6.90
CA PRO A 93 11.74 -6.22 5.67
C PRO A 93 10.41 -5.64 5.17
N GLY A 94 9.56 -5.15 6.08
CA GLY A 94 8.32 -4.45 5.73
C GLY A 94 8.57 -3.10 5.05
N THR A 95 9.61 -2.37 5.47
CA THR A 95 10.01 -1.10 4.85
C THR A 95 10.48 -1.31 3.42
N MET A 96 11.34 -2.29 3.20
CA MET A 96 11.85 -2.60 1.86
C MET A 96 10.72 -3.01 0.90
N ARG A 97 9.74 -3.79 1.38
CA ARG A 97 8.53 -4.14 0.62
C ARG A 97 7.70 -2.90 0.26
N ASN A 98 7.43 -2.02 1.23
CA ASN A 98 6.66 -0.80 0.98
C ASN A 98 7.37 0.15 0.00
N LEU A 99 8.69 0.30 0.12
CA LEU A 99 9.48 1.05 -0.86
C LEU A 99 9.39 0.40 -2.24
N GLY A 100 9.51 -0.93 -2.33
CA GLY A 100 9.34 -1.69 -3.57
C GLY A 100 7.98 -1.45 -4.22
N ILE A 101 6.90 -1.37 -3.44
CA ILE A 101 5.56 -1.03 -3.95
C ILE A 101 5.52 0.40 -4.53
N ILE A 102 6.08 1.38 -3.80
CA ILE A 102 6.10 2.78 -4.23
C ILE A 102 6.91 2.94 -5.53
N PHE A 103 8.15 2.42 -5.55
CA PHE A 103 9.02 2.46 -6.73
C PHE A 103 8.45 1.63 -7.88
N GLY A 104 7.91 0.44 -7.61
CA GLY A 104 7.30 -0.42 -8.61
C GLY A 104 6.08 0.22 -9.27
N ALA A 105 5.20 0.85 -8.49
CA ALA A 105 4.04 1.58 -9.01
C ALA A 105 4.48 2.80 -9.85
N LEU A 106 5.51 3.52 -9.41
CA LEU A 106 6.07 4.63 -10.18
C LEU A 106 6.64 4.15 -11.52
N LEU A 107 7.47 3.10 -11.51
CA LEU A 107 8.04 2.54 -12.74
C LEU A 107 6.95 2.00 -13.67
N ALA A 108 5.95 1.29 -13.14
CA ALA A 108 4.83 0.77 -13.93
C ALA A 108 4.05 1.90 -14.62
N THR A 109 3.74 2.98 -13.90
CA THR A 109 3.01 4.12 -14.48
C THR A 109 3.82 4.90 -15.50
N LEU A 110 5.14 5.01 -15.31
CA LEU A 110 6.06 5.61 -16.29
C LEU A 110 6.16 4.75 -17.56
N MET A 111 6.32 3.43 -17.41
CA MET A 111 6.37 2.50 -18.54
C MET A 111 5.06 2.46 -19.33
N ALA A 112 3.91 2.57 -18.65
CA ALA A 112 2.60 2.67 -19.29
C ALA A 112 2.36 4.05 -19.94
N SER A 113 3.25 5.02 -19.75
CA SER A 113 3.09 6.42 -20.17
C SER A 113 1.81 7.07 -19.60
N GLN A 114 1.37 6.61 -18.42
CA GLN A 114 0.17 7.09 -17.71
C GLN A 114 0.52 8.03 -16.54
N PHE A 115 1.80 8.32 -16.33
CA PHE A 115 2.22 9.22 -15.27
C PHE A 115 1.69 10.63 -15.51
N LYS A 116 0.82 11.10 -14.60
CA LYS A 116 0.22 12.44 -14.67
C LYS A 116 0.13 13.06 -13.28
N ILE A 117 0.81 14.18 -13.10
CA ILE A 117 0.68 15.00 -11.90
C ILE A 117 -0.65 15.76 -11.99
N LYS A 118 -1.64 15.33 -11.20
CA LYS A 118 -2.94 16.00 -11.10
C LYS A 118 -2.85 17.09 -10.04
N LYS A 119 -3.19 18.33 -10.41
CA LYS A 119 -3.37 19.42 -9.44
C LYS A 119 -4.62 19.18 -8.61
N ILE A 120 -4.56 19.54 -7.33
CA ILE A 120 -5.71 19.50 -6.43
C ILE A 120 -6.67 20.61 -6.88
N LYS A 121 -7.89 20.22 -7.28
CA LYS A 121 -8.86 21.17 -7.86
C LYS A 121 -9.64 21.94 -6.80
N ASN A 122 -9.85 21.37 -5.61
CA ASN A 122 -10.71 21.93 -4.59
C ASN A 122 -10.14 21.69 -3.19
N LYS A 123 -10.22 22.69 -2.29
CA LYS A 123 -9.85 22.56 -0.87
C LYS A 123 -10.66 21.46 -0.17
N LYS A 124 -11.91 21.23 -0.60
CA LYS A 124 -12.74 20.11 -0.11
C LYS A 124 -12.05 18.75 -0.30
N GLN A 125 -11.33 18.56 -1.41
CA GLN A 125 -10.60 17.31 -1.67
C GLN A 125 -9.46 17.09 -0.67
N ILE A 126 -8.80 18.17 -0.22
CA ILE A 126 -7.75 18.10 0.80
C ILE A 126 -8.36 17.68 2.13
N VAL A 127 -9.47 18.31 2.54
CA VAL A 127 -10.18 17.96 3.77
C VAL A 127 -10.64 16.50 3.73
N ALA A 128 -11.22 16.06 2.61
CA ALA A 128 -11.63 14.66 2.42
C ALA A 128 -10.45 13.69 2.56
N ALA A 129 -9.29 14.01 1.96
CA ALA A 129 -8.10 13.17 2.02
C ALA A 129 -7.49 13.10 3.42
N VAL A 130 -7.43 14.22 4.14
CA VAL A 130 -6.92 14.28 5.51
C VAL A 130 -7.85 13.50 6.45
N VAL A 131 -9.15 13.81 6.45
CA VAL A 131 -10.14 13.13 7.32
C VAL A 131 -10.19 11.64 7.00
N GLY A 132 -10.27 11.28 5.71
CA GLY A 132 -10.28 9.88 5.27
C GLY A 132 -9.01 9.15 5.67
N GLY A 133 -7.84 9.76 5.46
CA GLY A 133 -6.55 9.19 5.85
C GLY A 133 -6.43 8.96 7.36
N THR A 134 -6.87 9.92 8.18
CA THR A 134 -6.88 9.78 9.64
C THR A 134 -7.82 8.65 10.09
N LEU A 135 -9.03 8.57 9.53
CA LEU A 135 -9.98 7.49 9.82
C LEU A 135 -9.44 6.12 9.40
N MET A 136 -8.81 6.02 8.23
CA MET A 136 -8.15 4.78 7.77
C MET A 136 -7.00 4.39 8.70
N GLY A 137 -6.17 5.35 9.11
CA GLY A 137 -5.08 5.14 10.06
C GLY A 137 -5.59 4.60 11.40
N TYR A 138 -6.56 5.28 11.98
CA TYR A 138 -7.20 4.91 13.25
C TYR A 138 -7.84 3.52 13.17
N GLY A 139 -8.67 3.28 12.15
CA GLY A 139 -9.34 2.00 11.93
C GLY A 139 -8.34 0.85 11.75
N SER A 140 -7.23 1.09 11.04
CA SER A 140 -6.18 0.08 10.85
C SER A 140 -5.50 -0.36 12.15
N ARG A 141 -5.49 0.51 13.18
CA ARG A 141 -4.91 0.18 14.49
C ARG A 141 -5.86 -0.63 15.34
N ILE A 142 -7.14 -0.24 15.36
CA ILE A 142 -8.16 -0.98 16.12
C ILE A 142 -8.38 -2.36 15.52
N ALA A 143 -8.40 -2.46 14.19
CA ALA A 143 -8.56 -3.72 13.49
C ALA A 143 -7.26 -4.56 13.43
N PHE A 144 -6.14 -4.05 13.96
CA PHE A 144 -4.81 -4.68 13.86
C PHE A 144 -4.40 -5.07 12.45
N GLY A 145 -4.82 -4.32 11.43
CA GLY A 145 -4.55 -4.68 10.04
C GLY A 145 -5.07 -3.70 9.01
N CYS A 146 -4.78 -4.00 7.77
CA CYS A 146 -5.23 -3.27 6.58
C CYS A 146 -5.87 -4.24 5.59
N ASN A 147 -6.32 -3.75 4.44
CA ASN A 147 -6.98 -4.58 3.42
C ASN A 147 -6.08 -5.73 2.92
N ILE A 148 -4.76 -5.59 2.94
CA ILE A 148 -3.84 -6.66 2.53
C ILE A 148 -3.62 -7.66 3.68
N GLY A 149 -3.47 -7.16 4.91
CA GLY A 149 -3.22 -8.01 6.08
C GLY A 149 -4.48 -8.68 6.61
N ALA A 150 -5.45 -7.88 7.07
CA ALA A 150 -6.65 -8.38 7.73
C ALA A 150 -7.65 -9.01 6.77
N LEU A 151 -7.87 -8.39 5.59
CA LEU A 151 -8.78 -8.96 4.59
C LEU A 151 -8.08 -10.03 3.75
N PHE A 152 -7.13 -9.67 2.90
CA PHE A 152 -6.58 -10.60 1.91
C PHE A 152 -5.86 -11.79 2.56
N SER A 153 -4.90 -11.54 3.47
CA SER A 153 -4.19 -12.62 4.16
C SER A 153 -5.09 -13.34 5.16
N GLY A 154 -5.90 -12.59 5.94
CA GLY A 154 -6.80 -13.18 6.95
C GLY A 154 -7.85 -14.12 6.36
N VAL A 155 -8.48 -13.74 5.24
CA VAL A 155 -9.45 -14.59 4.52
C VAL A 155 -8.75 -15.79 3.88
N ALA A 156 -7.57 -15.61 3.28
CA ALA A 156 -6.80 -16.71 2.70
C ALA A 156 -6.40 -17.78 3.74
N SER A 157 -6.15 -17.37 4.99
CA SER A 157 -5.91 -18.28 6.12
C SER A 157 -7.19 -18.82 6.77
N LEU A 158 -8.37 -18.60 6.18
CA LEU A 158 -9.68 -18.99 6.72
C LEU A 158 -9.96 -18.45 8.14
N SER A 159 -9.36 -17.32 8.49
CA SER A 159 -9.57 -16.71 9.81
C SER A 159 -10.95 -16.07 9.90
N LEU A 160 -11.69 -16.38 10.96
CA LEU A 160 -12.99 -15.74 11.25
C LEU A 160 -12.85 -14.22 11.34
N SER A 161 -11.75 -13.73 11.93
CA SER A 161 -11.48 -12.29 12.04
C SER A 161 -11.36 -11.59 10.68
N GLY A 162 -10.78 -12.27 9.68
CA GLY A 162 -10.67 -11.74 8.32
C GLY A 162 -12.02 -11.63 7.61
N TRP A 163 -12.90 -12.62 7.82
CA TRP A 163 -14.27 -12.58 7.29
C TRP A 163 -15.13 -11.50 7.94
N VAL A 164 -15.04 -11.35 9.27
CA VAL A 164 -15.70 -10.26 10.00
C VAL A 164 -15.19 -8.90 9.51
N PHE A 165 -13.88 -8.76 9.35
CA PHE A 165 -13.27 -7.56 8.79
C PHE A 165 -13.77 -7.28 7.37
N ALA A 166 -13.93 -8.31 6.52
CA ALA A 166 -14.45 -8.15 5.17
C ALA A 166 -15.85 -7.54 5.14
N CYS A 167 -16.77 -8.09 5.95
CA CYS A 167 -18.13 -7.58 6.07
C CYS A 167 -18.16 -6.14 6.59
N ALA A 168 -17.43 -5.86 7.67
CA ALA A 168 -17.37 -4.52 8.26
C ALA A 168 -16.75 -3.50 7.30
N MET A 169 -15.67 -3.86 6.61
CA MET A 169 -15.01 -3.03 5.62
C MET A 169 -15.93 -2.75 4.43
N PHE A 170 -16.68 -3.74 3.96
CA PHE A 170 -17.64 -3.56 2.86
C PHE A 170 -18.72 -2.54 3.23
N VAL A 171 -19.36 -2.69 4.40
CA VAL A 171 -20.37 -1.74 4.90
C VAL A 171 -19.75 -0.34 5.06
N GLY A 172 -18.58 -0.25 5.67
CA GLY A 172 -17.85 1.00 5.84
C GLY A 172 -17.50 1.68 4.51
N ALA A 173 -17.08 0.91 3.50
CA ALA A 173 -16.76 1.43 2.17
C ALA A 173 -18.01 1.95 1.44
N VAL A 174 -19.15 1.28 1.56
CA VAL A 174 -20.43 1.74 0.98
C VAL A 174 -20.86 3.06 1.62
N ILE A 175 -20.87 3.14 2.95
CA ILE A 175 -21.26 4.35 3.67
C ILE A 175 -20.27 5.49 3.38
N GLY A 176 -18.97 5.22 3.47
CA GLY A 176 -17.91 6.19 3.21
C GLY A 176 -17.95 6.73 1.78
N SER A 177 -18.19 5.89 0.78
CA SER A 177 -18.32 6.32 -0.62
C SER A 177 -19.52 7.23 -0.82
N LYS A 178 -20.68 6.91 -0.21
CA LYS A 178 -21.87 7.77 -0.27
C LYS A 178 -21.63 9.14 0.39
N LEU A 179 -20.97 9.17 1.55
CA LEU A 179 -20.63 10.41 2.24
C LEU A 179 -19.64 11.25 1.42
N LEU A 180 -18.63 10.61 0.82
CA LEU A 180 -17.63 11.29 0.00
C LEU A 180 -18.28 11.97 -1.21
N VAL A 181 -19.14 11.26 -1.93
CA VAL A 181 -19.89 11.81 -3.06
C VAL A 181 -20.81 12.94 -2.63
N LYS A 182 -21.51 12.81 -1.49
CA LYS A 182 -22.48 13.81 -1.05
C LYS A 182 -21.87 15.12 -0.58
N TYR A 183 -20.70 15.09 0.07
CA TYR A 183 -20.13 16.26 0.75
C TYR A 183 -18.89 16.85 0.06
N PHE A 184 -18.11 16.03 -0.66
CA PHE A 184 -16.77 16.41 -1.13
C PHE A 184 -16.56 16.38 -2.64
N MET A 185 -17.42 15.67 -3.40
CA MET A 185 -17.55 15.83 -4.86
C MET A 185 -18.69 16.78 -5.19
#